data_AF-A0A961D6D7-F1
#
_entry.id   AF-A0A961D6D7-F1
#
_cell.length_a   1.000
_cell.length_b   1.000
_cell.length_c   1.000
_cell.angle_alpha   90.00
_cell.angle_beta   90.00
_cell.angle_gamma   90.00
#
_symmetry.space_group_name_H-M   'P 1'
#
loop_
_entity.id
_entity.type
_entity.pdbx_description
1 polymer ?
#
loop_
_entity_poly.entity_id
_entity_poly.type
_entity_poly.pdbx_seq_one_letter_code
_entity_poly.pdbx_strand_id
1 'polypeptide(L)'
;MKSVVLTLALIILALLALNAWTMTPTRLQWQAQLVTQEFGHWLALLSLILAYPALQTSRWLALPFVALACVFMIPAVQASRIAKAETLPFSWLRLWFPIRLNQPAVSSERRTYWQDGDESLDIVIHRPAGAIKSLPCLVIAHTGGWDSGDPGEFQWANTELASNGYVLCSFGYRLAPKHKWPAQAEDTRRAFAWIREHAAEFSIDTNRIVLMGRSAGSQIAAACAFSMPELGARGCIIVYGTPNMFIAREWALPDDLLKSLTLVRQYMGGDPHEVPDAYRTASATEFLDTYSLPTLLIHGTLDSLVGIGHSRLFNQRLAHRDDHHFIEFPWGTHGTDYFPSSPGGQLSTAAILRFMERFTAAIP
;
A
#
# COMPACT_ATOMS: atom_id res chain seq x y z
N MET A 1 6.54 -35.73 -27.66
CA MET A 1 7.00 -35.25 -26.33
C MET A 1 7.22 -33.73 -26.30
N LYS A 2 8.04 -33.15 -27.18
CA LYS A 2 8.28 -31.68 -27.22
C LYS A 2 7.00 -30.83 -27.43
N SER A 3 6.10 -31.26 -28.32
CA SER A 3 4.82 -30.58 -28.56
C SER A 3 3.90 -30.59 -27.32
N VAL A 4 3.82 -31.71 -26.61
CA VAL A 4 3.00 -31.84 -25.39
C VAL A 4 3.47 -30.89 -24.29
N VAL A 5 4.79 -30.80 -24.07
CA VAL A 5 5.36 -29.88 -23.07
C VAL A 5 5.05 -28.42 -23.42
N LEU A 6 5.21 -28.02 -24.69
CA LEU A 6 4.88 -26.67 -25.14
C LEU A 6 3.38 -26.36 -24.99
N THR A 7 2.50 -27.30 -25.31
CA THR A 7 1.05 -27.12 -25.12
C THR A 7 0.70 -26.96 -23.65
N LEU A 8 1.28 -27.76 -22.75
CA LEU A 8 1.05 -27.63 -21.30
C LEU A 8 1.55 -26.29 -20.77
N ALA A 9 2.74 -25.85 -21.18
CA ALA A 9 3.27 -24.54 -20.81
C ALA A 9 2.38 -23.40 -21.30
N LEU A 10 1.87 -23.51 -22.54
CA LEU A 10 0.93 -22.54 -23.10
C LEU A 10 -0.37 -22.45 -22.28
N ILE A 11 -0.93 -23.59 -21.88
CA ILE A 11 -2.14 -23.64 -21.04
C ILE A 11 -1.88 -22.95 -19.69
N ILE A 12 -0.76 -23.25 -19.03
CA ILE A 12 -0.41 -22.65 -17.74
C ILE A 12 -0.29 -21.13 -17.87
N LEU A 13 0.44 -20.64 -18.86
CA LEU A 13 0.60 -19.20 -19.08
C LEU A 13 -0.73 -18.52 -19.45
N ALA A 14 -1.58 -19.17 -20.24
CA ALA A 14 -2.91 -18.65 -20.56
C ALA A 14 -3.80 -18.55 -19.31
N LEU A 15 -3.74 -19.54 -18.40
CA LEU A 15 -4.48 -19.50 -17.14
C LEU A 15 -3.96 -18.39 -16.21
N LEU A 16 -2.64 -18.19 -16.12
CA LEU A 16 -2.05 -17.07 -15.38
C LEU A 16 -2.49 -15.72 -15.96
N ALA A 17 -2.41 -15.57 -17.28
CA ALA A 17 -2.85 -14.36 -17.98
C ALA A 17 -4.34 -14.09 -17.74
N LEU A 18 -5.20 -15.11 -17.77
CA LEU A 18 -6.62 -14.96 -17.47
C LEU A 18 -6.85 -14.53 -16.01
N ASN A 19 -6.18 -15.19 -15.05
CA ASN A 19 -6.29 -14.88 -13.62
C ASN A 19 -5.87 -13.44 -13.29
N ALA A 20 -4.99 -12.83 -14.09
CA ALA A 20 -4.56 -11.45 -13.91
C ALA A 20 -5.69 -10.41 -14.06
N TRP A 21 -6.82 -10.77 -14.68
CA TRP A 21 -7.90 -9.85 -15.03
C TRP A 21 -9.26 -10.22 -14.44
N THR A 22 -9.30 -11.24 -13.58
CA THR A 22 -10.52 -11.71 -12.92
C THR A 22 -10.43 -11.47 -11.42
N MET A 23 -11.56 -11.19 -10.77
CA MET A 23 -11.63 -11.18 -9.30
C MET A 23 -11.23 -12.55 -8.74
N THR A 24 -10.48 -12.56 -7.64
CA THR A 24 -9.84 -13.77 -7.13
C THR A 24 -10.59 -14.33 -5.92
N PRO A 25 -11.31 -15.46 -6.04
CA PRO A 25 -12.08 -16.00 -4.93
C PRO A 25 -11.23 -16.75 -3.89
N THR A 26 -9.95 -17.02 -4.17
CA THR A 26 -9.06 -17.76 -3.27
C THR A 26 -7.73 -17.05 -3.05
N ARG A 27 -7.07 -17.36 -1.92
CA ARG A 27 -5.77 -16.76 -1.55
C ARG A 27 -4.68 -17.09 -2.57
N LEU A 28 -4.69 -18.32 -3.09
CA LEU A 28 -3.75 -18.76 -4.10
C LEU A 28 -3.94 -17.99 -5.42
N GLN A 29 -5.19 -17.78 -5.84
CA GLN A 29 -5.48 -16.99 -7.03
C GLN A 29 -5.09 -15.53 -6.86
N TRP A 30 -5.33 -14.94 -5.69
CA TRP A 30 -4.87 -13.59 -5.36
C TRP A 30 -3.34 -13.48 -5.44
N GLN A 31 -2.61 -14.42 -4.83
CA GLN A 31 -1.14 -14.45 -4.91
C GLN A 31 -0.64 -14.61 -6.36
N ALA A 32 -1.24 -15.51 -7.13
CA ALA A 32 -0.92 -15.70 -8.54
C ALA A 32 -1.27 -14.47 -9.39
N GLN A 33 -2.35 -13.77 -9.06
CA GLN A 33 -2.75 -12.51 -9.69
C GLN A 33 -1.71 -11.44 -9.42
N LEU A 34 -1.31 -11.25 -8.16
CA LEU A 34 -0.27 -10.29 -7.77
C LEU A 34 1.06 -10.57 -8.52
N VAL A 35 1.47 -11.84 -8.59
CA VAL A 35 2.67 -12.23 -9.35
C VAL A 35 2.51 -11.88 -10.83
N THR A 36 1.37 -12.20 -11.42
CA THR A 36 1.15 -11.97 -12.86
C THR A 36 1.11 -10.48 -13.21
N GLN A 37 0.51 -9.67 -12.35
CA GLN A 37 0.36 -8.23 -12.52
C GLN A 37 1.68 -7.48 -12.29
N GLU A 38 2.39 -7.81 -11.21
CA GLU A 38 3.58 -7.07 -10.79
C GLU A 38 4.89 -7.61 -11.41
N PHE A 39 4.90 -8.89 -11.80
CA PHE A 39 6.03 -9.56 -12.43
C PHE A 39 5.72 -10.09 -13.85
N GLY A 40 4.66 -9.57 -14.49
CA GLY A 40 4.26 -9.96 -15.84
C GLY A 40 5.38 -9.80 -16.88
N HIS A 41 6.30 -8.85 -16.70
CA HIS A 41 7.47 -8.72 -17.56
C HIS A 41 8.33 -9.99 -17.61
N TRP A 42 8.57 -10.67 -16.48
CA TRP A 42 9.27 -11.97 -16.47
C TRP A 42 8.47 -13.07 -17.18
N LEU A 43 7.15 -13.10 -17.00
CA LEU A 43 6.27 -14.05 -17.70
C LEU A 43 6.22 -13.78 -19.22
N ALA A 44 6.33 -12.51 -19.62
CA ALA A 44 6.45 -12.12 -21.01
C ALA A 44 7.77 -12.61 -21.62
N LEU A 45 8.89 -12.45 -20.92
CA LEU A 45 10.18 -13.00 -21.36
C LEU A 45 10.12 -14.52 -21.48
N LEU A 46 9.56 -15.22 -20.48
CA LEU A 46 9.40 -16.66 -20.52
C LEU A 46 8.54 -17.09 -21.73
N SER A 47 7.46 -16.36 -22.01
CA SER A 47 6.60 -16.60 -23.17
C SER A 47 7.37 -16.46 -24.48
N LEU A 48 8.20 -15.42 -24.63
CA LEU A 48 9.05 -15.23 -25.82
C LEU A 48 10.13 -16.32 -25.96
N ILE A 49 10.74 -16.75 -24.85
CA ILE A 49 11.70 -17.87 -24.85
C ILE A 49 11.03 -19.16 -25.35
N LEU A 50 9.79 -19.43 -24.93
CA LEU A 50 9.02 -20.61 -25.36
C LEU A 50 8.45 -20.48 -26.79
N ALA A 51 8.27 -19.26 -27.29
CA ALA A 51 7.85 -19.02 -28.66
C ALA A 51 8.89 -19.55 -29.68
N TYR A 52 10.18 -19.47 -29.37
CA TYR A 52 11.24 -19.95 -30.27
C TYR A 52 11.15 -21.46 -30.61
N PRO A 53 11.18 -22.39 -29.64
CA PRO A 53 11.00 -23.81 -29.93
C PRO A 53 9.60 -24.14 -30.47
N ALA A 54 8.58 -23.34 -30.13
CA ALA A 54 7.25 -23.46 -30.72
C ALA A 54 7.25 -23.12 -32.22
N LEU A 55 7.99 -22.08 -32.65
CA LEU A 55 8.14 -21.72 -34.07
C LEU A 55 8.77 -22.85 -34.88
N GLN A 56 9.74 -23.56 -34.30
CA GLN A 56 10.36 -24.73 -34.92
C GLN A 56 9.39 -25.90 -35.10
N THR A 57 8.27 -25.90 -34.36
CA THR A 57 7.23 -26.94 -34.45
C THR A 57 6.09 -26.50 -35.36
N SER A 58 5.53 -25.30 -35.14
CA SER A 58 4.44 -24.71 -35.94
C SER A 58 4.26 -23.24 -35.59
N ARG A 59 4.12 -22.38 -36.61
CA ARG A 59 3.77 -20.96 -36.38
C ARG A 59 2.48 -20.77 -35.57
N TRP A 60 1.51 -21.68 -35.73
CA TRP A 60 0.24 -21.63 -34.99
C TRP A 60 0.40 -21.96 -33.51
N LEU A 61 1.45 -22.70 -33.14
CA LEU A 61 1.80 -22.95 -31.74
C LEU A 61 2.58 -21.79 -31.12
N ALA A 62 3.33 -21.04 -31.93
CA ALA A 62 4.14 -19.90 -31.47
C ALA A 62 3.36 -18.60 -31.28
N LEU A 63 2.40 -18.31 -32.16
CA LEU A 63 1.60 -17.08 -32.11
C LEU A 63 0.94 -16.84 -30.73
N PRO A 64 0.35 -17.85 -30.07
CA PRO A 64 -0.20 -17.68 -28.72
C PRO A 64 0.84 -17.25 -27.67
N PHE A 65 2.07 -17.76 -27.73
CA PHE A 65 3.13 -17.33 -26.82
C PHE A 65 3.49 -15.85 -27.01
N VAL A 66 3.58 -15.39 -28.26
CA VAL A 66 3.82 -13.96 -28.54
C VAL A 66 2.67 -13.10 -28.05
N ALA A 67 1.42 -13.55 -28.25
CA ALA A 67 0.25 -12.85 -27.74
C ALA A 67 0.24 -12.77 -26.20
N LEU A 68 0.57 -13.86 -25.51
CA LEU A 68 0.70 -13.87 -24.06
C LEU A 68 1.80 -12.93 -23.56
N ALA A 69 2.93 -12.85 -24.26
CA ALA A 69 3.96 -11.88 -23.93
C ALA A 69 3.44 -10.44 -23.96
N CYS A 70 2.60 -10.09 -24.95
CA CYS A 70 1.95 -8.78 -24.99
C CYS A 70 0.97 -8.58 -23.82
N VAL A 71 0.17 -9.61 -23.48
CA VAL A 71 -0.80 -9.54 -22.36
C VAL A 71 -0.09 -9.31 -21.03
N PHE A 72 0.98 -10.06 -20.74
CA PHE A 72 1.72 -9.91 -19.51
C PHE A 72 2.46 -8.56 -19.38
N MET A 73 2.68 -7.85 -20.49
CA MET A 73 3.25 -6.50 -20.48
C MET A 73 2.23 -5.39 -20.25
N ILE A 74 0.92 -5.67 -20.29
CA ILE A 74 -0.13 -4.65 -20.13
C ILE A 74 0.03 -3.86 -18.82
N PRO A 75 0.27 -4.46 -17.63
CA PRO A 75 0.47 -3.70 -16.39
C PRO A 75 1.60 -2.67 -16.49
N ALA A 76 2.76 -3.06 -17.03
CA ALA A 76 3.90 -2.15 -17.20
C ALA A 76 3.60 -1.02 -18.21
N VAL A 77 2.89 -1.33 -19.30
CA VAL A 77 2.45 -0.33 -20.28
C VAL A 77 1.45 0.65 -19.65
N GLN A 78 0.44 0.15 -18.95
CA GLN A 78 -0.52 0.99 -18.24
C GLN A 78 0.18 1.85 -17.18
N ALA A 79 1.10 1.28 -16.41
CA ALA A 79 1.89 2.03 -15.43
C ALA A 79 2.68 3.17 -16.07
N SER A 80 3.37 2.92 -17.19
CA SER A 80 4.11 3.96 -17.91
C SER A 80 3.20 5.09 -18.45
N ARG A 81 1.97 4.76 -18.85
CA ARG A 81 0.99 5.73 -19.35
C ARG A 81 0.45 6.60 -18.22
N ILE A 82 0.10 6.00 -17.09
CA ILE A 82 -0.32 6.71 -15.88
C ILE A 82 0.83 7.59 -15.38
N ALA A 83 2.05 7.05 -15.30
CA ALA A 83 3.23 7.82 -14.90
C ALA A 83 3.39 9.08 -15.76
N LYS A 84 3.24 8.95 -17.08
CA LYS A 84 3.30 10.08 -18.00
C LYS A 84 2.15 11.08 -17.76
N ALA A 85 0.93 10.61 -17.56
CA ALA A 85 -0.24 11.47 -17.32
C ALA A 85 -0.11 12.25 -15.99
N GLU A 86 0.39 11.59 -14.95
CA GLU A 86 0.57 12.14 -13.60
C GLU A 86 1.93 12.86 -13.42
N THR A 87 2.75 12.95 -14.47
CA THR A 87 4.11 13.53 -14.40
C THR A 87 4.98 12.88 -13.29
N LEU A 88 4.87 11.56 -13.18
CA LEU A 88 5.64 10.70 -12.27
C LEU A 88 6.77 9.97 -13.02
N PRO A 89 7.92 9.73 -12.39
CA PRO A 89 8.98 8.91 -12.97
C PRO A 89 8.55 7.44 -13.09
N PHE A 90 8.89 6.81 -14.20
CA PHE A 90 8.76 5.36 -14.42
C PHE A 90 9.95 4.85 -15.22
N SER A 91 10.54 3.72 -14.79
CA SER A 91 11.70 3.12 -15.44
C SER A 91 11.40 1.71 -15.89
N TRP A 92 11.43 1.52 -17.22
CA TRP A 92 11.36 0.21 -17.85
C TRP A 92 12.53 -0.70 -17.45
N LEU A 93 13.73 -0.12 -17.25
CA LEU A 93 14.90 -0.87 -16.83
C LEU A 93 14.74 -1.42 -15.41
N ARG A 94 14.06 -0.68 -14.52
CA ARG A 94 13.85 -1.10 -13.13
C ARG A 94 12.98 -2.35 -12.99
N LEU A 95 12.15 -2.66 -13.99
CA LEU A 95 11.39 -3.92 -14.00
C LEU A 95 12.33 -5.13 -13.94
N TRP A 96 13.46 -5.06 -14.66
CA TRP A 96 14.42 -6.18 -14.78
C TRP A 96 15.59 -6.06 -13.81
N PHE A 97 15.98 -4.82 -13.50
CA PHE A 97 17.14 -4.50 -12.67
C PHE A 97 16.67 -3.64 -11.51
N PRO A 98 16.27 -4.24 -10.37
CA PRO A 98 15.65 -3.51 -9.25
C PRO A 98 16.63 -2.58 -8.51
N ILE A 99 17.86 -2.44 -8.99
CA ILE A 99 18.94 -1.66 -8.37
C ILE A 99 18.80 -0.18 -8.76
N ARG A 100 18.78 0.72 -7.76
CA ARG A 100 19.05 2.14 -7.98
C ARG A 100 20.51 2.42 -7.64
N LEU A 101 21.29 2.79 -8.65
CA LEU A 101 22.66 3.27 -8.45
C LEU A 101 22.61 4.64 -7.76
N ASN A 102 23.58 4.90 -6.87
CA ASN A 102 23.81 6.21 -6.22
C ASN A 102 22.72 6.70 -5.25
N GLN A 103 21.99 5.80 -4.56
CA GLN A 103 21.15 6.22 -3.44
C GLN A 103 21.96 6.32 -2.14
N PRO A 104 21.63 7.29 -1.25
CA PRO A 104 22.16 7.32 0.10
C PRO A 104 21.92 5.98 0.79
N ALA A 105 22.91 5.50 1.54
CA ALA A 105 22.71 4.36 2.43
C ALA A 105 21.60 4.70 3.43
N VAL A 106 20.79 3.71 3.81
CA VAL A 106 19.71 3.87 4.79
C VAL A 106 20.01 2.94 5.96
N SER A 107 19.99 3.49 7.18
CA SER A 107 19.99 2.66 8.38
C SER A 107 18.56 2.33 8.77
N SER A 108 18.34 1.10 9.22
CA SER A 108 17.07 0.63 9.75
C SER A 108 17.28 0.07 11.15
N GLU A 109 16.43 0.48 12.09
CA GLU A 109 16.47 -0.01 13.47
C GLU A 109 15.07 -0.20 14.03
N ARG A 110 14.91 -1.18 14.94
CA ARG A 110 13.68 -1.46 15.67
C ARG A 110 13.85 -1.05 17.13
N ARG A 111 12.87 -0.35 17.69
CA ARG A 111 12.83 0.09 19.08
C ARG A 111 11.46 -0.23 19.68
N THR A 112 11.43 -0.59 20.95
CA THR A 112 10.17 -0.65 21.71
C THR A 112 9.81 0.76 22.16
N TYR A 113 8.61 1.23 21.80
CA TYR A 113 8.12 2.56 22.17
C TYR A 113 7.08 2.53 23.29
N TRP A 114 6.52 1.36 23.57
CA TRP A 114 5.59 1.15 24.66
C TRP A 114 5.66 -0.30 25.17
N GLN A 115 5.55 -0.47 26.49
CA GLN A 115 5.51 -1.77 27.14
C GLN A 115 4.59 -1.71 28.36
N ASP A 116 3.73 -2.71 28.52
CA ASP A 116 2.88 -2.92 29.70
C ASP A 116 2.81 -4.43 30.00
N GLY A 117 3.49 -4.84 31.07
CA GLY A 117 3.71 -6.26 31.38
C GLY A 117 4.40 -6.99 30.23
N ASP A 118 3.75 -8.03 29.72
CA ASP A 118 4.23 -8.87 28.62
C ASP A 118 3.87 -8.31 27.23
N GLU A 119 3.02 -7.29 27.14
CA GLU A 119 2.70 -6.63 25.87
C GLU A 119 3.69 -5.51 25.57
N SER A 120 4.21 -5.48 24.36
CA SER A 120 5.09 -4.42 23.87
C SER A 120 4.71 -4.03 22.45
N LEU A 121 4.95 -2.76 22.12
CA LEU A 121 4.77 -2.24 20.77
C LEU A 121 6.10 -1.66 20.30
N ASP A 122 6.49 -2.09 19.11
CA ASP A 122 7.72 -1.68 18.46
C ASP A 122 7.47 -0.64 17.38
N ILE A 123 8.49 0.13 17.08
CA ILE A 123 8.57 1.06 15.95
C ILE A 123 9.84 0.75 15.17
N VAL A 124 9.73 0.71 13.85
CA VAL A 124 10.85 0.51 12.93
C VAL A 124 11.13 1.82 12.21
N ILE A 125 12.35 2.32 12.41
CA ILE A 125 12.82 3.59 11.85
C ILE A 125 13.71 3.29 10.65
N HIS A 126 13.44 3.93 9.51
CA HIS A 126 14.34 3.99 8.37
C HIS A 126 14.80 5.43 8.17
N ARG A 127 16.10 5.67 8.13
CA ARG A 127 16.66 7.02 7.95
C ARG A 127 17.85 7.02 6.99
N PRO A 128 18.02 8.08 6.16
CA PRO A 128 19.26 8.29 5.43
C PRO A 128 20.46 8.31 6.38
N ALA A 129 21.47 7.51 6.06
CA ALA A 129 22.74 7.51 6.77
C ALA A 129 23.42 8.87 6.61
N GLY A 130 23.93 9.42 7.72
CA GLY A 130 24.63 10.70 7.73
C GLY A 130 23.73 11.92 7.49
N ALA A 131 22.41 11.81 7.67
CA ALA A 131 21.53 12.98 7.69
C ALA A 131 21.97 13.95 8.82
N ILE A 132 22.30 15.19 8.45
CA ILE A 132 22.72 16.25 9.40
C ILE A 132 21.63 17.34 9.54
N LYS A 133 20.64 17.34 8.64
CA LYS A 133 19.51 18.27 8.65
C LYS A 133 18.27 17.56 9.16
N SER A 134 17.39 18.29 9.83
CA SER A 134 16.07 17.82 10.20
C SER A 134 15.24 17.54 8.93
N LEU A 135 14.71 16.32 8.79
CA LEU A 135 14.04 15.79 7.62
C LEU A 135 12.53 15.62 7.88
N PRO A 136 11.69 15.79 6.85
CA PRO A 136 10.28 15.39 6.94
C PRO A 136 10.15 13.90 7.28
N CYS A 137 9.10 13.57 8.02
CA CYS A 137 8.85 12.22 8.50
C CYS A 137 7.53 11.64 7.96
N LEU A 138 7.58 10.40 7.52
CA LEU A 138 6.43 9.62 7.14
C LEU A 138 6.18 8.54 8.20
N VAL A 139 5.14 8.72 9.00
CA VAL A 139 4.72 7.78 10.03
C VAL A 139 3.76 6.77 9.41
N ILE A 140 3.99 5.48 9.64
CA ILE A 140 3.28 4.41 8.93
C ILE A 140 2.59 3.49 9.94
N ALA A 141 1.28 3.33 9.79
CA ALA A 141 0.54 2.22 10.39
C ALA A 141 0.62 1.01 9.44
N HIS A 142 1.10 -0.13 9.93
CA HIS A 142 1.31 -1.35 9.14
C HIS A 142 0.01 -2.01 8.65
N THR A 143 0.11 -3.02 7.79
CA THR A 143 -1.06 -3.78 7.28
C THR A 143 -1.46 -4.90 8.26
N GLY A 144 -2.31 -5.84 7.85
CA GLY A 144 -2.59 -7.06 8.61
C GLY A 144 -3.99 -7.15 9.22
N GLY A 145 -5.01 -6.56 8.57
CA GLY A 145 -6.41 -6.82 8.93
C GLY A 145 -6.79 -6.48 10.37
N TRP A 146 -6.01 -5.63 11.05
CA TRP A 146 -6.10 -5.30 12.48
C TRP A 146 -5.84 -6.44 13.47
N ASP A 147 -5.73 -7.69 13.01
CA ASP A 147 -5.52 -8.89 13.83
C ASP A 147 -4.11 -9.50 13.70
N SER A 148 -3.31 -8.97 12.78
CA SER A 148 -1.98 -9.42 12.44
C SER A 148 -1.12 -8.26 11.89
N GLY A 149 0.08 -8.59 11.43
CA GLY A 149 1.04 -7.64 10.86
C GLY A 149 2.17 -7.28 11.80
N ASP A 150 3.16 -6.57 11.26
CA ASP A 150 4.36 -6.14 11.99
C ASP A 150 4.91 -4.84 11.38
N PRO A 151 5.43 -3.90 12.20
CA PRO A 151 5.96 -2.63 11.70
C PRO A 151 7.19 -2.77 10.78
N GLY A 152 7.86 -3.91 10.74
CA GLY A 152 8.99 -4.20 9.86
C GLY A 152 8.62 -4.65 8.45
N GLU A 153 7.32 -4.80 8.15
CA GLU A 153 6.85 -5.07 6.80
C GLU A 153 7.25 -3.98 5.79
N PHE A 154 7.23 -4.31 4.50
CA PHE A 154 7.59 -3.38 3.41
C PHE A 154 9.01 -2.79 3.53
N GLN A 155 9.96 -3.52 4.15
CA GLN A 155 11.33 -3.06 4.37
C GLN A 155 11.98 -2.45 3.11
N TRP A 156 11.82 -3.07 1.93
CA TRP A 156 12.38 -2.55 0.67
C TRP A 156 11.73 -1.23 0.25
N ALA A 157 10.40 -1.13 0.31
CA ALA A 157 9.68 0.10 -0.04
C ALA A 157 9.97 1.24 0.94
N ASN A 158 10.02 0.94 2.24
CA ASN A 158 10.35 1.92 3.25
C ASN A 158 11.80 2.39 3.13
N THR A 159 12.73 1.48 2.79
CA THR A 159 14.12 1.84 2.51
C THR A 159 14.24 2.72 1.27
N GLU A 160 13.50 2.43 0.20
CA GLU A 160 13.49 3.26 -1.01
C GLU A 160 12.88 4.65 -0.75
N LEU A 161 11.81 4.74 0.04
CA LEU A 161 11.26 6.04 0.42
C LEU A 161 12.25 6.83 1.29
N ALA A 162 12.87 6.17 2.28
CA ALA A 162 13.84 6.82 3.16
C ALA A 162 15.04 7.37 2.38
N SER A 163 15.57 6.61 1.40
CA SER A 163 16.72 7.03 0.60
C SER A 163 16.47 8.28 -0.25
N ASN A 164 15.24 8.77 -0.34
CA ASN A 164 14.88 10.04 -0.98
C ASN A 164 14.82 11.23 -0.01
N GLY A 165 15.38 11.11 1.20
CA GLY A 165 15.53 12.24 2.13
C GLY A 165 14.39 12.38 3.15
N TYR A 166 13.77 11.26 3.51
CA TYR A 166 12.68 11.21 4.50
C TYR A 166 13.05 10.25 5.63
N VAL A 167 12.57 10.51 6.84
CA VAL A 167 12.60 9.53 7.93
C VAL A 167 11.28 8.78 7.93
N LEU A 168 11.32 7.45 7.88
CA LEU A 168 10.12 6.63 7.99
C LEU A 168 10.06 6.00 9.37
N CYS A 169 8.89 6.10 10.01
CA CYS A 169 8.63 5.53 11.32
C CYS A 169 7.38 4.64 11.23
N SER A 170 7.58 3.34 11.06
CA SER A 170 6.49 2.37 11.01
C SER A 170 6.23 1.82 12.40
N PHE A 171 5.03 2.01 12.96
CA PHE A 171 4.72 1.65 14.34
C PHE A 171 3.75 0.48 14.42
N GLY A 172 4.01 -0.43 15.37
CA GLY A 172 3.12 -1.50 15.77
C GLY A 172 1.98 -0.95 16.61
N TYR A 173 0.79 -1.53 16.49
CA TYR A 173 -0.37 -1.21 17.32
C TYR A 173 -0.96 -2.50 17.89
N ARG A 174 -1.70 -2.39 19.01
CA ARG A 174 -2.34 -3.56 19.62
C ARG A 174 -3.39 -4.17 18.68
N LEU A 175 -3.47 -5.49 18.65
CA LEU A 175 -4.25 -6.23 17.66
C LEU A 175 -5.60 -6.72 18.19
N ALA A 176 -6.60 -6.76 17.32
CA ALA A 176 -7.90 -7.39 17.53
C ALA A 176 -7.77 -8.92 17.51
N PRO A 177 -8.72 -9.68 18.10
CA PRO A 177 -9.90 -9.25 18.86
C PRO A 177 -9.58 -8.84 20.31
N LYS A 178 -8.35 -9.05 20.79
CA LYS A 178 -7.95 -8.74 22.17
C LYS A 178 -8.10 -7.25 22.45
N HIS A 179 -7.65 -6.41 21.53
CA HIS A 179 -7.71 -4.96 21.62
C HIS A 179 -8.56 -4.38 20.50
N LYS A 180 -9.77 -3.96 20.86
CA LYS A 180 -10.74 -3.33 19.96
C LYS A 180 -10.40 -1.86 19.74
N TRP A 181 -10.89 -1.25 18.67
CA TRP A 181 -10.90 0.21 18.55
C TRP A 181 -11.56 0.84 19.79
N PRO A 182 -10.99 1.88 20.42
CA PRO A 182 -9.93 2.78 19.92
C PRO A 182 -8.50 2.47 20.42
N ALA A 183 -8.15 1.22 20.79
CA ALA A 183 -6.80 0.89 21.26
C ALA A 183 -5.70 1.34 20.29
N GLN A 184 -5.93 1.17 18.99
CA GLN A 184 -5.00 1.55 17.92
C GLN A 184 -4.87 3.07 17.73
N ALA A 185 -5.94 3.84 18.02
CA ALA A 185 -5.86 5.31 18.05
C ALA A 185 -4.98 5.80 19.20
N GLU A 186 -5.12 5.17 20.36
CA GLU A 186 -4.27 5.45 21.52
C GLU A 186 -2.81 5.06 21.26
N ASP A 187 -2.58 3.92 20.60
CA ASP A 187 -1.23 3.51 20.21
C ASP A 187 -0.62 4.45 19.16
N THR A 188 -1.44 4.99 18.25
CA THR A 188 -1.02 6.06 17.32
C THR A 188 -0.58 7.32 18.08
N ARG A 189 -1.32 7.74 19.10
CA ARG A 189 -0.93 8.87 19.97
C ARG A 189 0.41 8.63 20.65
N ARG A 190 0.62 7.43 21.20
CA ARG A 190 1.88 7.02 21.84
C ARG A 190 3.05 7.03 20.88
N ALA A 191 2.86 6.48 19.67
CA ALA A 191 3.88 6.49 18.64
C ALA A 191 4.28 7.93 18.25
N PHE A 192 3.31 8.83 18.05
CA PHE A 192 3.60 10.25 17.76
C PHE A 192 4.31 10.95 18.92
N ALA A 193 3.92 10.68 20.17
CA ALA A 193 4.60 11.24 21.34
C ALA A 193 6.07 10.76 21.40
N TRP A 194 6.29 9.46 21.23
CA TRP A 194 7.63 8.88 21.20
C TRP A 194 8.50 9.44 20.08
N ILE A 195 7.94 9.59 18.86
CA ILE A 195 8.64 10.17 17.71
C ILE A 195 9.06 11.61 18.00
N ARG A 196 8.19 12.41 18.64
CA ARG A 196 8.50 13.80 19.01
C ARG A 196 9.61 13.87 20.06
N GLU A 197 9.58 12.98 21.05
CA GLU A 197 10.61 12.87 22.08
C GLU A 197 11.98 12.51 21.50
N HIS A 198 12.02 11.64 20.49
CA HIS A 198 13.25 11.15 19.86
C HIS A 198 13.57 11.88 18.53
N ALA A 199 12.89 12.99 18.23
CA ALA A 199 13.01 13.65 16.93
C ALA A 199 14.44 14.15 16.67
N ALA A 200 15.12 14.67 17.69
CA ALA A 200 16.50 15.13 17.58
C ALA A 200 17.47 13.97 17.26
N GLU A 201 17.27 12.80 17.88
CA GLU A 201 18.08 11.61 17.64
C GLU A 201 18.00 11.14 16.19
N PHE A 202 16.77 11.11 15.64
CA PHE A 202 16.54 10.62 14.29
C PHE A 202 16.55 11.71 13.21
N SER A 203 16.91 12.95 13.57
CA SER A 203 16.88 14.11 12.67
C SER A 203 15.51 14.30 12.00
N ILE A 204 14.43 14.17 12.78
CA ILE A 204 13.05 14.37 12.34
C ILE A 204 12.64 15.83 12.56
N ASP A 205 11.92 16.39 11.59
CA ASP A 205 11.20 17.65 11.77
C ASP A 205 9.77 17.36 12.18
N THR A 206 9.44 17.66 13.43
CA THR A 206 8.11 17.41 13.99
C THR A 206 7.02 18.28 13.39
N ASN A 207 7.37 19.35 12.66
CA ASN A 207 6.41 20.18 11.93
C ASN A 207 6.10 19.65 10.52
N ARG A 208 6.80 18.59 10.08
CA ARG A 208 6.71 18.03 8.72
C ARG A 208 6.45 16.52 8.77
N ILE A 209 5.46 16.13 9.57
CA ILE A 209 5.00 14.74 9.71
C ILE A 209 3.80 14.47 8.81
N VAL A 210 3.84 13.40 8.04
CA VAL A 210 2.71 12.85 7.28
C VAL A 210 2.35 11.48 7.85
N LEU A 211 1.05 11.20 8.02
CA LEU A 211 0.57 9.90 8.48
C LEU A 211 0.11 9.07 7.28
N MET A 212 0.63 7.86 7.17
CA MET A 212 0.33 6.92 6.10
C MET A 212 -0.12 5.59 6.67
N GLY A 213 -0.90 4.85 5.89
CA GLY A 213 -1.05 3.43 6.13
C GLY A 213 -1.43 2.65 4.88
N ARG A 214 -1.37 1.34 5.00
CA ARG A 214 -1.73 0.36 3.96
C ARG A 214 -2.81 -0.57 4.48
N SER A 215 -3.84 -0.83 3.69
CA SER A 215 -4.94 -1.73 4.07
C SER A 215 -5.54 -1.33 5.44
N ALA A 216 -5.53 -2.23 6.44
CA ALA A 216 -5.93 -1.94 7.82
C ALA A 216 -5.26 -0.69 8.41
N GLY A 217 -3.95 -0.53 8.23
CA GLY A 217 -3.21 0.64 8.67
C GLY A 217 -3.67 1.93 7.99
N SER A 218 -4.15 1.87 6.74
CA SER A 218 -4.67 3.06 6.05
C SER A 218 -5.97 3.57 6.69
N GLN A 219 -6.78 2.67 7.25
CA GLN A 219 -7.94 3.04 8.03
C GLN A 219 -7.52 3.72 9.34
N ILE A 220 -6.55 3.16 10.07
CA ILE A 220 -6.02 3.77 11.31
C ILE A 220 -5.44 5.16 11.00
N ALA A 221 -4.63 5.25 9.94
CA ALA A 221 -4.01 6.49 9.48
C ALA A 221 -5.07 7.55 9.16
N ALA A 222 -6.09 7.20 8.38
CA ALA A 222 -7.18 8.12 8.04
C ALA A 222 -7.96 8.54 9.29
N ALA A 223 -8.41 7.58 10.10
CA ALA A 223 -9.18 7.87 11.31
C ALA A 223 -8.43 8.82 12.24
N CYS A 224 -7.16 8.54 12.54
CA CYS A 224 -6.36 9.35 13.45
C CYS A 224 -5.99 10.71 12.84
N ALA A 225 -5.59 10.76 11.56
CA ALA A 225 -5.17 12.02 10.94
C ALA A 225 -6.31 13.05 10.87
N PHE A 226 -7.56 12.60 10.69
CA PHE A 226 -8.72 13.49 10.59
C PHE A 226 -9.41 13.75 11.93
N SER A 227 -9.44 12.78 12.86
CA SER A 227 -10.12 12.94 14.15
C SER A 227 -9.23 13.50 15.27
N MET A 228 -7.90 13.45 15.11
CA MET A 228 -6.93 13.85 16.14
C MET A 228 -5.96 14.93 15.62
N PRO A 229 -6.43 16.17 15.39
CA PRO A 229 -5.59 17.26 14.90
C PRO A 229 -4.40 17.58 15.82
N GLU A 230 -4.46 17.21 17.10
CA GLU A 230 -3.34 17.35 18.05
C GLU A 230 -2.11 16.49 17.69
N LEU A 231 -2.25 15.49 16.81
CA LEU A 231 -1.13 14.75 16.23
C LEU A 231 -0.24 15.64 15.34
N GLY A 232 -0.74 16.78 14.87
CA GLY A 232 0.03 17.69 14.03
C GLY A 232 0.45 17.10 12.68
N ALA A 233 -0.21 16.03 12.23
CA ALA A 233 -0.01 15.47 10.90
C ALA A 233 -0.37 16.52 9.85
N ARG A 234 0.50 16.71 8.87
CA ARG A 234 0.40 17.72 7.80
C ARG A 234 -0.21 17.17 6.52
N GLY A 235 -0.31 15.84 6.40
CA GLY A 235 -0.95 15.15 5.30
C GLY A 235 -1.33 13.72 5.69
N CYS A 236 -2.19 13.11 4.89
CA CYS A 236 -2.59 11.70 5.03
C CYS A 236 -2.37 10.93 3.72
N ILE A 237 -1.80 9.73 3.78
CA ILE A 237 -1.67 8.83 2.63
C ILE A 237 -2.40 7.52 2.92
N ILE A 238 -3.39 7.21 2.10
CA ILE A 238 -4.28 6.06 2.26
C ILE A 238 -4.07 5.13 1.07
N VAL A 239 -3.51 3.96 1.34
CA VAL A 239 -3.20 2.96 0.30
C VAL A 239 -4.10 1.73 0.49
N TYR A 240 -4.98 1.49 -0.49
CA TYR A 240 -5.90 0.34 -0.59
C TYR A 240 -6.63 -0.10 0.69
N GLY A 241 -7.16 0.84 1.48
CA GLY A 241 -8.01 0.48 2.63
C GLY A 241 -9.29 1.29 2.73
N THR A 242 -9.90 1.26 3.93
CA THR A 242 -11.26 1.75 4.17
C THR A 242 -11.29 2.93 5.15
N PRO A 243 -11.48 4.18 4.67
CA PRO A 243 -11.54 5.34 5.54
C PRO A 243 -12.86 5.49 6.32
N ASN A 244 -13.85 4.62 6.09
CA ASN A 244 -15.16 4.66 6.75
C ASN A 244 -15.56 3.25 7.18
N MET A 245 -15.66 3.04 8.49
CA MET A 245 -15.97 1.75 9.08
C MET A 245 -17.45 1.36 9.00
N PHE A 246 -18.37 2.32 8.89
CA PHE A 246 -19.78 1.99 8.60
C PHE A 246 -19.89 1.33 7.23
N ILE A 247 -19.24 1.90 6.21
CA ILE A 247 -19.20 1.34 4.86
C ILE A 247 -18.40 0.04 4.83
N ALA A 248 -17.28 -0.04 5.56
CA ALA A 248 -16.53 -1.31 5.72
C ALA A 248 -17.44 -2.43 6.22
N ARG A 249 -18.29 -2.14 7.21
CA ARG A 249 -19.23 -3.12 7.74
C ARG A 249 -20.39 -3.43 6.80
N GLU A 250 -20.92 -2.43 6.11
CA GLU A 250 -22.04 -2.59 5.19
C GLU A 250 -21.66 -3.46 3.98
N TRP A 251 -20.46 -3.28 3.43
CA TRP A 251 -19.98 -4.01 2.26
C TRP A 251 -19.22 -5.29 2.60
N ALA A 252 -18.96 -5.55 3.89
CA ALA A 252 -18.31 -6.77 4.33
C ALA A 252 -19.18 -8.01 4.07
N LEU A 253 -18.55 -9.07 3.58
CA LEU A 253 -19.19 -10.37 3.37
C LEU A 253 -18.64 -11.40 4.37
N PRO A 254 -19.48 -12.32 4.88
CA PRO A 254 -19.04 -13.36 5.81
C PRO A 254 -17.98 -14.30 5.21
N ASP A 255 -18.11 -14.58 3.91
CA ASP A 255 -17.33 -15.62 3.23
C ASP A 255 -16.43 -15.09 2.11
N ASP A 256 -16.08 -13.81 2.14
CA ASP A 256 -15.01 -13.30 1.29
C ASP A 256 -13.62 -13.79 1.74
N LEU A 257 -12.60 -13.41 0.97
CA LEU A 257 -11.23 -13.87 1.16
C LEU A 257 -10.63 -13.46 2.52
N LEU A 258 -11.04 -12.31 3.06
CA LEU A 258 -10.56 -11.80 4.34
C LEU A 258 -11.42 -12.25 5.53
N LYS A 259 -12.59 -12.86 5.28
CA LYS A 259 -13.64 -12.97 6.31
C LYS A 259 -13.95 -11.59 6.89
N SER A 260 -14.09 -10.59 6.01
CA SER A 260 -14.15 -9.17 6.37
C SER A 260 -15.21 -8.85 7.41
N LEU A 261 -16.37 -9.52 7.37
CA LEU A 261 -17.42 -9.33 8.36
C LEU A 261 -16.94 -9.67 9.78
N THR A 262 -16.22 -10.78 9.93
CA THR A 262 -15.66 -11.22 11.21
C THR A 262 -14.58 -10.26 11.67
N LEU A 263 -13.65 -9.89 10.78
CA LEU A 263 -12.56 -8.96 11.09
C LEU A 263 -13.09 -7.61 11.56
N VAL A 264 -14.02 -7.00 10.81
CA VAL A 264 -14.60 -5.70 11.17
C VAL A 264 -15.31 -5.78 12.53
N ARG A 265 -16.13 -6.82 12.77
CA ARG A 265 -16.81 -6.97 14.07
C ARG A 265 -15.85 -7.17 15.24
N GLN A 266 -14.78 -7.96 15.04
CA GLN A 266 -13.76 -8.20 16.06
C GLN A 266 -12.97 -6.93 16.37
N TYR A 267 -12.60 -6.18 15.34
CA TYR A 267 -11.89 -4.92 15.47
C TYR A 267 -12.73 -3.83 16.14
N MET A 268 -13.97 -3.66 15.72
CA MET A 268 -14.87 -2.64 16.27
C MET A 268 -15.47 -3.03 17.62
N GLY A 269 -15.53 -4.33 17.93
CA GLY A 269 -16.13 -4.85 19.15
C GLY A 269 -17.64 -5.10 19.09
N GLY A 270 -18.26 -4.94 17.91
CA GLY A 270 -19.70 -5.10 17.68
C GLY A 270 -20.14 -4.57 16.32
N ASP A 271 -21.44 -4.60 16.06
CA ASP A 271 -22.10 -3.91 14.94
C ASP A 271 -22.33 -2.41 15.24
N PRO A 272 -22.57 -1.57 14.21
CA PRO A 272 -22.73 -0.12 14.38
C PRO A 272 -23.82 0.30 15.36
N HIS A 273 -24.89 -0.48 15.51
CA HIS A 273 -25.96 -0.18 16.46
C HIS A 273 -25.61 -0.55 17.91
N GLU A 274 -24.62 -1.43 18.11
CA GLU A 274 -24.15 -1.86 19.42
C GLU A 274 -23.03 -0.94 19.94
N VAL A 275 -22.12 -0.52 19.04
CA VAL A 275 -20.94 0.31 19.37
C VAL A 275 -20.81 1.54 18.46
N PRO A 276 -21.83 2.41 18.39
CA PRO A 276 -21.88 3.51 17.40
C PRO A 276 -20.71 4.48 17.51
N ASP A 277 -20.23 4.79 18.72
CA ASP A 277 -19.11 5.72 18.92
C ASP A 277 -17.78 5.16 18.44
N ALA A 278 -17.59 3.84 18.50
CA ALA A 278 -16.41 3.20 17.93
C ALA A 278 -16.40 3.40 16.41
N TYR A 279 -17.52 3.13 15.73
CA TYR A 279 -17.63 3.33 14.27
C TYR A 279 -17.48 4.79 13.86
N ARG A 280 -18.05 5.72 14.63
CA ARG A 280 -17.92 7.16 14.38
C ARG A 280 -16.46 7.60 14.46
N THR A 281 -15.78 7.28 15.56
CA THR A 281 -14.38 7.70 15.78
C THR A 281 -13.38 6.98 14.87
N ALA A 282 -13.71 5.78 14.38
CA ALA A 282 -12.90 5.03 13.41
C ALA A 282 -13.10 5.45 11.95
N SER A 283 -14.02 6.37 11.66
CA SER A 283 -14.41 6.75 10.30
C SER A 283 -13.98 8.18 9.99
N ALA A 284 -12.93 8.34 9.18
CA ALA A 284 -12.40 9.65 8.78
C ALA A 284 -13.46 10.53 8.09
N THR A 285 -14.43 9.92 7.41
CA THR A 285 -15.54 10.64 6.76
C THR A 285 -16.37 11.48 7.73
N GLU A 286 -16.41 11.12 9.01
CA GLU A 286 -17.16 11.86 10.04
C GLU A 286 -16.48 13.18 10.43
N PHE A 287 -15.24 13.42 9.98
CA PHE A 287 -14.42 14.56 10.39
C PHE A 287 -13.97 15.44 9.21
N LEU A 288 -14.39 15.12 7.98
CA LEU A 288 -13.96 15.84 6.77
C LEU A 288 -14.37 17.31 6.74
N ASP A 289 -15.49 17.65 7.38
CA ASP A 289 -16.00 19.03 7.47
C ASP A 289 -15.32 19.83 8.59
N THR A 290 -14.69 19.15 9.55
CA THR A 290 -14.09 19.76 10.75
C THR A 290 -12.60 20.01 10.58
N TYR A 291 -11.90 19.14 9.85
CA TYR A 291 -10.46 19.24 9.66
C TYR A 291 -10.06 18.95 8.20
N SER A 292 -9.43 19.95 7.58
CA SER A 292 -8.89 19.84 6.23
C SER A 292 -7.42 19.44 6.28
N LEU A 293 -7.10 18.34 5.61
CA LEU A 293 -5.79 17.73 5.52
C LEU A 293 -5.50 17.30 4.07
N PRO A 294 -4.35 17.71 3.48
CA PRO A 294 -3.92 17.21 2.19
C PRO A 294 -3.89 15.68 2.17
N THR A 295 -4.42 15.06 1.13
CA THR A 295 -4.64 13.61 1.11
C THR A 295 -4.21 12.98 -0.20
N LEU A 296 -3.50 11.85 -0.12
CA LEU A 296 -3.21 10.99 -1.27
C LEU A 296 -3.92 9.64 -1.12
N LEU A 297 -4.66 9.24 -2.15
CA LEU A 297 -5.29 7.93 -2.27
C LEU A 297 -4.59 7.11 -3.36
N ILE A 298 -4.29 5.85 -3.10
CA ILE A 298 -3.76 4.89 -4.09
C ILE A 298 -4.53 3.59 -3.97
N HIS A 299 -5.11 3.08 -5.07
CA HIS A 299 -5.90 1.84 -5.03
C HIS A 299 -5.92 1.11 -6.38
N GLY A 300 -5.78 -0.22 -6.36
CA GLY A 300 -5.99 -1.08 -7.51
C GLY A 300 -7.48 -1.34 -7.81
N THR A 301 -7.86 -1.40 -9.09
CA THR A 301 -9.27 -1.63 -9.47
C THR A 301 -9.71 -3.09 -9.37
N LEU A 302 -8.76 -4.02 -9.25
CA LEU A 302 -8.99 -5.46 -9.13
C LEU A 302 -8.78 -5.97 -7.69
N ASP A 303 -8.75 -5.07 -6.71
CA ASP A 303 -8.62 -5.41 -5.30
C ASP A 303 -9.84 -6.22 -4.82
N SER A 304 -9.62 -7.52 -4.58
CA SER A 304 -10.64 -8.47 -4.11
C SER A 304 -10.71 -8.56 -2.58
N LEU A 305 -9.82 -7.86 -1.86
CA LEU A 305 -9.74 -7.89 -0.40
C LEU A 305 -10.43 -6.66 0.19
N VAL A 306 -10.08 -5.48 -0.31
CA VAL A 306 -10.76 -4.23 0.00
C VAL A 306 -11.18 -3.60 -1.31
N GLY A 307 -12.48 -3.63 -1.63
CA GLY A 307 -12.95 -3.13 -2.92
C GLY A 307 -12.64 -1.64 -3.13
N ILE A 308 -12.26 -1.27 -4.36
CA ILE A 308 -11.96 0.12 -4.75
C ILE A 308 -13.08 1.13 -4.45
N GLY A 309 -14.32 0.66 -4.28
CA GLY A 309 -15.46 1.47 -3.86
C GLY A 309 -15.15 2.32 -2.61
N HIS A 310 -14.33 1.81 -1.67
CA HIS A 310 -13.96 2.55 -0.46
C HIS A 310 -13.20 3.84 -0.78
N SER A 311 -12.17 3.75 -1.65
CA SER A 311 -11.39 4.92 -2.06
C SER A 311 -12.17 5.84 -2.99
N ARG A 312 -12.98 5.31 -3.90
CA ARG A 312 -13.82 6.14 -4.80
C ARG A 312 -14.86 6.95 -4.03
N LEU A 313 -15.52 6.35 -3.04
CA LEU A 313 -16.48 7.05 -2.18
C LEU A 313 -15.79 8.14 -1.37
N PHE A 314 -14.62 7.85 -0.79
CA PHE A 314 -13.86 8.85 -0.03
C PHE A 314 -13.37 10.00 -0.94
N ASN A 315 -12.86 9.68 -2.13
CA ASN A 315 -12.49 10.67 -3.15
C ASN A 315 -13.68 11.57 -3.53
N GLN A 316 -14.86 10.98 -3.74
CA GLN A 316 -16.08 11.74 -4.03
C GLN A 316 -16.45 12.69 -2.88
N ARG A 317 -16.28 12.27 -1.61
CA ARG A 317 -16.50 13.15 -0.45
C ARG A 317 -15.49 14.29 -0.38
N LEU A 318 -14.26 14.08 -0.85
CA LEU A 318 -13.23 15.11 -0.94
C LEU A 318 -13.30 15.98 -2.20
N ALA A 319 -14.18 15.67 -3.17
CA ALA A 319 -14.20 16.30 -4.49
C ALA A 319 -14.38 17.83 -4.50
N HIS A 320 -14.89 18.40 -3.41
CA HIS A 320 -15.04 19.85 -3.23
C HIS A 320 -13.74 20.53 -2.74
N ARG A 321 -12.65 19.77 -2.55
CA ARG A 321 -11.38 20.23 -1.99
C ARG A 321 -10.26 20.06 -3.00
N ASP A 322 -9.38 21.05 -3.10
CA ASP A 322 -8.24 21.02 -4.05
C ASP A 322 -6.99 20.35 -3.47
N ASP A 323 -7.03 19.90 -2.21
CA ASP A 323 -5.88 19.38 -1.48
C ASP A 323 -5.76 17.85 -1.49
N HIS A 324 -6.59 17.16 -2.28
CA HIS A 324 -6.56 15.70 -2.42
C HIS A 324 -6.14 15.23 -3.82
N HIS A 325 -5.61 14.01 -3.91
CA HIS A 325 -5.27 13.36 -5.16
C HIS A 325 -5.53 11.86 -5.06
N PHE A 326 -6.04 11.26 -6.13
CA PHE A 326 -6.35 9.83 -6.17
C PHE A 326 -5.81 9.19 -7.44
N ILE A 327 -5.00 8.14 -7.27
CA ILE A 327 -4.44 7.36 -8.36
C ILE A 327 -5.01 5.95 -8.32
N GLU A 328 -5.65 5.56 -9.41
CA GLU A 328 -6.14 4.20 -9.62
C GLU A 328 -5.15 3.39 -10.46
N PHE A 329 -4.92 2.13 -10.08
CA PHE A 329 -4.15 1.18 -10.88
C PHE A 329 -5.13 0.21 -11.57
N PRO A 330 -5.39 0.34 -12.89
CA PRO A 330 -6.38 -0.47 -13.60
C PRO A 330 -6.13 -1.98 -13.61
N TRP A 331 -4.88 -2.39 -13.38
CA TRP A 331 -4.51 -3.79 -13.22
C TRP A 331 -4.34 -4.17 -11.74
N GLY A 332 -4.23 -3.22 -10.81
CA GLY A 332 -3.73 -3.51 -9.47
C GLY A 332 -4.71 -4.33 -8.63
N THR A 333 -4.19 -5.30 -7.90
CA THR A 333 -4.87 -6.02 -6.81
C THR A 333 -4.35 -5.57 -5.44
N HIS A 334 -4.87 -6.12 -4.34
CA HIS A 334 -4.40 -5.81 -2.98
C HIS A 334 -2.90 -6.11 -2.85
N GLY A 335 -2.11 -5.14 -2.36
CA GLY A 335 -0.66 -5.28 -2.22
C GLY A 335 0.16 -5.03 -3.50
N THR A 336 -0.44 -4.47 -4.54
CA THR A 336 0.21 -4.07 -5.82
C THR A 336 1.46 -3.18 -5.65
N ASP A 337 1.65 -2.52 -4.49
CA ASP A 337 2.81 -1.67 -4.23
C ASP A 337 3.94 -2.33 -3.43
N TYR A 338 3.87 -3.64 -3.15
CA TYR A 338 4.81 -4.33 -2.26
C TYR A 338 6.27 -4.28 -2.74
N PHE A 339 6.49 -4.36 -4.06
CA PHE A 339 7.83 -4.37 -4.65
C PHE A 339 8.10 -3.05 -5.37
N PRO A 340 9.00 -2.19 -4.89
CA PRO A 340 9.21 -0.86 -5.47
C PRO A 340 9.64 -0.82 -6.94
N SER A 341 10.18 -1.93 -7.45
CA SER A 341 10.58 -2.09 -8.84
C SER A 341 9.46 -2.53 -9.78
N SER A 342 8.34 -3.03 -9.24
CA SER A 342 7.19 -3.48 -10.03
C SER A 342 6.40 -2.31 -10.62
N PRO A 343 5.49 -2.53 -11.58
CA PRO A 343 4.65 -1.48 -12.13
C PRO A 343 3.89 -0.67 -11.06
N GLY A 344 3.19 -1.35 -10.14
CA GLY A 344 2.45 -0.72 -9.05
C GLY A 344 3.36 -0.08 -8.01
N GLY A 345 4.44 -0.75 -7.63
CA GLY A 345 5.41 -0.22 -6.65
C GLY A 345 6.15 1.02 -7.13
N GLN A 346 6.52 1.09 -8.42
CA GLN A 346 7.15 2.28 -9.00
C GLN A 346 6.20 3.49 -8.94
N LEU A 347 4.94 3.31 -9.37
CA LEU A 347 3.94 4.38 -9.34
C LEU A 347 3.60 4.81 -7.92
N SER A 348 3.35 3.86 -7.01
CA SER A 348 3.01 4.15 -5.62
C SER A 348 4.14 4.92 -4.95
N THR A 349 5.38 4.45 -5.09
CA THR A 349 6.57 5.14 -4.56
C THR A 349 6.69 6.55 -5.15
N ALA A 350 6.56 6.69 -6.47
CA ALA A 350 6.66 7.99 -7.12
C ALA A 350 5.57 8.97 -6.66
N ALA A 351 4.33 8.51 -6.51
CA ALA A 351 3.20 9.31 -6.04
C ALA A 351 3.39 9.75 -4.59
N ILE A 352 3.84 8.84 -3.72
CA ILE A 352 4.17 9.15 -2.32
C ILE A 352 5.27 10.20 -2.27
N LEU A 353 6.36 10.03 -3.02
CA LEU A 353 7.46 11.00 -3.06
C LEU A 353 6.98 12.37 -3.54
N ARG A 354 6.20 12.43 -4.64
CA ARG A 354 5.62 13.68 -5.15
C ARG A 354 4.71 14.36 -4.12
N PHE A 355 3.92 13.59 -3.38
CA PHE A 355 3.07 14.13 -2.32
C PHE A 355 3.92 14.66 -1.16
N MET A 356 4.97 13.94 -0.78
CA MET A 356 5.88 14.32 0.30
C MET A 356 6.70 15.58 -0.01
N GLU A 357 6.99 15.87 -1.29
CA GLU A 357 7.69 17.09 -1.71
C GLU A 357 7.02 18.38 -1.18
N ARG A 358 5.69 18.37 -1.01
CA ARG A 358 4.92 19.49 -0.43
C ARG A 358 5.36 19.87 0.98
N PHE A 359 6.01 18.93 1.69
CA PHE A 359 6.47 19.07 3.06
C PHE A 359 8.00 19.10 3.16
N THR A 360 8.72 19.37 2.07
CA THR A 360 10.20 19.42 2.09
C THR A 360 10.76 20.83 2.32
N ALA A 361 10.06 21.87 1.87
CA ALA A 361 10.42 23.26 2.18
C ALA A 361 10.21 23.55 3.68
N ALA A 362 11.14 24.27 4.30
CA ALA A 362 10.89 24.86 5.62
C ALA A 362 9.70 25.81 5.49
N ILE A 363 8.68 25.64 6.34
CA ILE A 363 7.61 26.64 6.43
C ILE A 363 8.29 27.93 6.92
N PRO A 364 8.14 29.06 6.19
CA PRO A 364 8.81 30.31 6.53
C PRO A 364 8.46 30.84 7.93
#